data_AF-A0A395L1N9-F1
#
_entry.id   AF-A0A395L1N9-F1
#
_cell.length_a   1.000
_cell.length_b   1.000
_cell.length_c   1.000
_cell.angle_alpha   90.00
_cell.angle_beta   90.00
_cell.angle_gamma   90.00
#
_symmetry.space_group_name_H-M   'P 1'
#
loop_
_entity.id
_entity.type
_entity.pdbx_description
1 polymer ?
#
loop_
_entity_poly.entity_id
_entity_poly.type
_entity_poly.pdbx_seq_one_letter_code
_entity_poly.pdbx_strand_id
1 'polypeptide(L)' 'MSLRNARIQIALGWVLMIVGALLGVNLMADIGLVIWGIGLILQIVASVMYLASKTGGGRLGGA' A
#
# COMPACT_ATOMS: atom_id res chain seq x y z
N MET A 1 11.18 3.97 -10.80
CA MET A 1 10.90 4.03 -9.35
C MET A 1 11.67 2.91 -8.67
N SER A 2 12.57 3.20 -7.72
CA SER A 2 13.45 2.19 -7.11
C SER A 2 12.65 1.21 -6.24
N LEU A 3 13.06 -0.07 -6.23
CA LEU A 3 12.54 -1.12 -5.33
C LEU A 3 12.53 -0.69 -3.86
N ARG A 4 13.43 0.23 -3.49
CA ARG A 4 13.51 0.87 -2.17
C ARG A 4 12.26 1.71 -1.84
N ASN A 5 11.75 2.48 -2.81
CA ASN A 5 10.56 3.30 -2.59
C ASN A 5 9.30 2.44 -2.46
N ALA A 6 9.20 1.35 -3.23
CA ALA A 6 8.08 0.40 -3.11
C ALA A 6 8.05 -0.26 -1.73
N ARG A 7 9.21 -0.68 -1.20
CA ARG A 7 9.31 -1.24 0.16
C ARG A 7 8.90 -0.25 1.25
N ILE A 8 9.30 1.01 1.12
CA ILE A 8 8.93 2.07 2.08
C ILE A 8 7.43 2.34 2.04
N GLN A 9 6.81 2.38 0.86
CA GLN A 9 5.36 2.54 0.72
C GLN A 9 4.59 1.37 1.33
N ILE A 10 5.09 0.14 1.17
CA ILE A 10 4.47 -1.05 1.78
C ILE A 10 4.52 -0.97 3.32
N ALA A 11 5.67 -0.58 3.87
CA ALA A 11 5.82 -0.41 5.32
C ALA A 11 4.88 0.69 5.85
N LEU A 12 4.78 1.82 5.16
CA LEU A 12 3.87 2.92 5.53
C LEU A 12 2.39 2.50 5.44
N GLY A 13 2.00 1.74 4.43
CA GLY A 13 0.65 1.20 4.29
C GLY A 13 0.26 0.31 5.48
N TRP A 14 1.16 -0.57 5.92
CA TRP A 14 0.94 -1.38 7.12
C TRP A 14 0.80 -0.55 8.40
N VAL A 15 1.64 0.47 8.58
CA VAL A 15 1.56 1.35 9.75
C VAL A 15 0.21 2.07 9.80
N LEU A 16 -0.25 2.60 8.66
CA LEU A 16 -1.55 3.28 8.58
C LEU A 16 -2.72 2.33 8.86
N MET A 17 -2.67 1.09 8.39
CA MET A 17 -3.70 0.10 8.71
C MET A 17 -3.71 -0.24 10.20
N ILE A 18 -2.55 -0.43 10.85
CA ILE A 18 -2.50 -0.74 12.28
C ILE A 18 -3.03 0.44 13.10
N VAL A 19 -2.58 1.66 12.80
CA VAL A 19 -3.03 2.88 13.49
C VAL A 19 -4.52 3.11 13.26
N GLY A 20 -5.00 2.96 12.02
CA GLY A 20 -6.42 3.08 11.69
C GLY A 20 -7.29 2.06 12.42
N ALA A 21 -6.85 0.81 12.51
CA ALA A 21 -7.56 -0.23 13.27
C ALA A 21 -7.60 0.09 14.77
N LEU A 22 -6.47 0.51 15.35
CA LEU A 22 -6.41 0.89 16.76
C LEU A 22 -7.32 2.09 17.07
N LEU A 23 -7.31 3.12 16.22
CA LEU A 23 -8.20 4.27 16.37
C LEU A 23 -9.67 3.89 16.21
N GLY A 24 -9.97 3.01 15.24
CA GLY A 24 -11.33 2.58 14.94
C GLY A 24 -11.98 1.79 16.07
N VAL A 25 -11.18 0.99 16.80
CA VAL A 25 -11.66 0.18 17.92
C VAL A 25 -11.74 0.96 19.24
N ASN A 26 -10.84 1.94 19.48
CA ASN A 26 -10.68 2.53 20.81
C ASN A 26 -11.26 3.93 21.00
N LEU A 27 -11.31 4.76 19.95
CA LEU A 27 -11.56 6.20 20.11
C LEU A 27 -12.54 6.78 19.08
N MET A 28 -12.35 6.44 17.80
CA MET A 28 -13.03 7.10 16.69
C MET A 28 -13.21 6.13 15.51
N ALA A 29 -14.34 5.41 15.49
CA ALA A 29 -14.65 4.39 14.48
C ALA A 29 -14.55 4.90 13.04
N ASP A 30 -15.18 6.05 12.74
CA ASP A 30 -15.22 6.60 11.39
C ASP A 30 -13.84 7.04 10.89
N ILE A 31 -13.08 7.76 11.74
CA ILE A 31 -11.74 8.23 11.40
C ILE A 31 -10.77 7.05 11.29
N GLY A 32 -10.90 6.05 12.17
CA GLY A 32 -10.10 4.83 12.13
C GLY A 32 -10.30 4.04 10.83
N LEU A 33 -11.55 3.89 10.38
CA LEU A 33 -11.87 3.23 9.11
C LEU A 33 -11.31 3.98 7.90
N VAL A 34 -11.35 5.33 7.91
CA VAL A 34 -10.76 6.14 6.83
C VAL A 34 -9.24 5.95 6.77
N ILE A 35 -8.54 6.05 7.90
CA ILE A 35 -7.08 5.88 7.97
C ILE A 35 -6.69 4.46 7.57
N TRP A 36 -7.44 3.46 8.03
CA TRP A 36 -7.24 2.06 7.65
C TRP A 36 -7.41 1.87 6.14
N GLY A 37 -8.47 2.44 5.56
CA GLY A 37 -8.74 2.41 4.12
C GLY A 37 -7.64 3.06 3.29
N ILE A 38 -7.09 4.20 3.73
CA ILE A 38 -5.94 4.85 3.07
C ILE A 38 -4.72 3.92 3.07
N GLY A 39 -4.44 3.25 4.19
CA GLY A 39 -3.38 2.25 4.29
C GLY A 39 -3.58 1.09 3.30
N LEU A 40 -4.82 0.60 3.18
CA LEU A 40 -5.19 -0.45 2.22
C LEU A 40 -4.94 0.00 0.75
N ILE A 41 -5.34 1.22 0.39
CA ILE A 41 -5.14 1.75 -0.97
C ILE A 41 -3.65 1.83 -1.30
N LEU A 42 -2.82 2.30 -0.38
CA LEU A 42 -1.37 2.36 -0.57
C LEU A 42 -0.77 0.97 -0.80
N GLN A 43 -1.29 -0.06 -0.12
CA GLN A 43 -0.86 -1.44 -0.31
C GLN A 43 -1.23 -1.99 -1.69
N ILE A 44 -2.44 -1.70 -2.16
CA ILE A 44 -2.88 -2.08 -3.50
C ILE A 44 -1.98 -1.43 -4.55
N VAL A 45 -1.76 -0.11 -4.45
CA VAL A 45 -0.92 0.63 -5.40
C VAL A 45 0.52 0.11 -5.40
N ALA A 46 1.11 -0.10 -4.23
CA ALA A 46 2.46 -0.63 -4.12
C ALA A 46 2.57 -2.07 -4.68
N SER A 47 1.55 -2.91 -4.47
CA SER A 47 1.49 -4.27 -5.01
C SER A 47 1.36 -4.27 -6.53
N VAL A 48 0.53 -3.38 -7.10
CA VAL A 48 0.38 -3.22 -8.55
C VAL A 48 1.67 -2.71 -9.17
N MET A 49 2.34 -1.72 -8.57
CA MET A 49 3.63 -1.23 -9.07
C MET A 49 4.72 -2.30 -8.99
N TYR A 50 4.74 -3.08 -7.92
CA TYR A 50 5.68 -4.20 -7.79
C TYR A 50 5.41 -5.28 -8.84
N LEU A 51 4.14 -5.64 -9.07
CA LEU A 51 3.77 -6.61 -10.09
C LEU A 51 4.12 -6.09 -11.49
N ALA A 52 3.78 -4.84 -11.81
CA ALA A 52 4.12 -4.18 -13.07
C ALA A 52 5.64 -4.11 -13.30
N SER A 53 6.43 -3.90 -12.23
CA SER A 53 7.90 -3.94 -12.34
C SER A 53 8.43 -5.33 -12.72
N LYS A 54 7.68 -6.40 -12.40
CA LYS A 54 8.03 -7.78 -12.75
C LYS A 54 7.42 -8.25 -14.07
N THR A 55 6.23 -7.77 -14.44
CA THR A 55 5.52 -8.19 -15.66
C THR A 55 5.79 -7.28 -16.86
N GLY A 56 6.13 -6.01 -16.66
CA GLY A 56 6.42 -5.04 -17.73
C GLY A 56 7.88 -5.00 -18.18
N GLY A 57 8.82 -5.52 -17.38
CA GLY A 57 10.27 -5.46 -17.67
C GLY A 57 10.81 -6.55 -18.60
N GLY A 58 10.00 -7.54 -18.99
CA GLY A 58 10.45 -8.68 -19.82
C GLY A 58 9.53 -9.04 -20.98
N ARG A 59 8.41 -8.34 -21.18
CA ARG A 59 7.41 -8.70 -22.21
C ARG A 59 6.79 -7.53 -22.99
N LEU A 60 7.32 -6.32 -22.84
CA LEU A 60 6.89 -5.15 -23.63
C LEU A 60 8.01 -4.62 -24.55
N GLY A 61 9.07 -5.41 -24.76
CA GLY A 61 10.17 -5.12 -25.69
C GLY A 61 10.49 -6.30 -26.62
N GLY A 62 9.49 -7.12 -26.94
CA GLY A 62 9.68 -8.36 -27.71
C GLY A 62 8.35 -8.97 -28.11
N ALA A 63 7.52 -8.19 -28.79
CA ALA A 63 6.47 -8.65 -29.69
C ALA A 63 6.35 -7.60 -30.80
#